data_AF-A0A9D2SCK1-F1
#
_entry.id   AF-A0A9D2SCK1-F1
#
_cell.length_a   1.000
_cell.length_b   1.000
_cell.length_c   1.000
_cell.angle_alpha   90.00
_cell.angle_beta   90.00
_cell.angle_gamma   90.00
#
_symmetry.space_group_name_H-M   'P 1'
#
loop_
_entity.id
_entity.type
_entity.pdbx_description
1 polymer ?
#
loop_
_entity_poly.entity_id
_entity_poly.type
_entity_poly.pdbx_seq_one_letter_code
_entity_poly.pdbx_strand_id
1 'polypeptide(L)'
;MKIYNKKVFASGVFEMALGLLLLITSITRQDLDINSIILIVALFAFGFGSIIRSISQRMAKEDKLEELDERNRLIALKSKSKSFRLMQIISFMLMIALMVMGKVSGYEGFIAMGVGLAFAFAISMFAEIFTYMYYESKN
;
A
#
# COMPACT_ATOMS: atom_id res chain seq x y z
N MET A 1 21.83 9.71 17.83
CA MET A 1 21.81 8.42 17.11
C MET A 1 22.04 8.66 15.62
N LYS A 2 22.87 7.85 14.95
CA LYS A 2 23.03 7.92 13.49
C LYS A 2 21.94 7.08 12.83
N ILE A 3 21.25 7.63 11.83
CA ILE A 3 20.27 6.91 11.03
C ILE A 3 20.99 6.32 9.81
N TYR A 4 21.00 4.99 9.69
CA TYR A 4 21.72 4.30 8.61
C TYR A 4 20.81 4.00 7.41
N ASN A 5 19.52 3.74 7.65
CA ASN A 5 18.53 3.53 6.60
C ASN A 5 17.42 4.60 6.66
N LYS A 6 17.59 5.69 5.91
CA LYS A 6 16.65 6.83 5.91
C LYS A 6 15.25 6.46 5.41
N LYS A 7 15.13 5.49 4.49
CA LYS A 7 13.85 5.05 3.94
C LYS A 7 13.02 4.33 5.01
N VAL A 8 13.62 3.35 5.69
CA VAL A 8 12.95 2.58 6.76
C VAL A 8 12.68 3.47 7.98
N PHE A 9 13.52 4.45 8.25
CA PHE A 9 13.24 5.44 9.29
C PHE A 9 12.00 6.28 8.94
N ALA A 10 11.90 6.78 7.70
CA ALA A 10 10.76 7.58 7.27
C ALA A 10 9.44 6.77 7.30
N SER A 11 9.46 5.49 6.88
CA SER A 11 8.27 4.63 7.00
C SER A 11 7.88 4.40 8.46
N GLY A 12 8.85 4.17 9.35
CA GLY A 12 8.58 4.01 10.77
C GLY A 12 7.97 5.26 11.41
N VAL A 13 8.49 6.46 11.09
CA VAL A 13 7.91 7.72 11.57
C VAL A 13 6.49 7.93 11.03
N PHE A 14 6.26 7.59 9.75
CA PHE A 14 4.94 7.67 9.14
C PHE A 14 3.92 6.73 9.81
N GLU A 15 4.31 5.48 10.10
CA GLU A 15 3.49 4.51 10.83
C GLU A 15 3.14 5.00 12.23
N MET A 16 4.11 5.58 12.95
CA MET A 16 3.88 6.20 14.26
C MET A 16 2.89 7.38 14.18
N ALA A 17 3.02 8.22 13.15
CA ALA A 17 2.12 9.36 12.94
C ALA A 17 0.69 8.90 12.65
N LEU A 18 0.51 7.85 11.84
CA LEU A 18 -0.79 7.23 11.60
C LEU A 18 -1.38 6.61 12.87
N GLY A 19 -0.58 5.89 13.66
CA GLY A 19 -1.01 5.33 14.94
C GLY A 19 -1.48 6.41 15.92
N LEU A 20 -0.76 7.53 16.01
CA LEU A 20 -1.14 8.69 16.81
C LEU A 20 -2.42 9.35 16.31
N LEU A 21 -2.55 9.56 15.00
CA LEU A 21 -3.74 10.17 14.41
C LEU A 21 -4.98 9.30 14.64
N LEU A 22 -4.85 7.98 14.50
CA LEU A 22 -5.90 7.02 14.80
C LEU A 22 -6.30 7.10 16.28
N LEU A 23 -5.32 7.10 17.20
CA LEU A 23 -5.56 7.22 18.64
C LEU A 23 -6.29 8.51 19.00
N ILE A 24 -5.86 9.67 18.47
CA ILE A 24 -6.52 10.96 18.70
C ILE A 24 -7.96 10.93 18.20
N THR A 25 -8.17 10.38 17.00
CA THR A 25 -9.50 10.31 16.38
C THR A 25 -10.44 9.40 17.18
N SER A 26 -9.96 8.24 17.62
CA SER A 26 -10.74 7.30 18.42
C SER A 26 -11.11 7.86 19.80
N ILE A 27 -10.20 8.59 20.46
CA ILE A 27 -10.50 9.27 21.73
C ILE A 27 -11.51 10.39 21.52
N THR A 28 -11.34 11.21 20.48
CA THR A 28 -12.22 12.35 20.18
C THR A 28 -13.65 11.90 19.89
N ARG A 29 -13.81 10.78 19.18
CA ARG A 29 -15.13 10.23 18.82
C ARG A 29 -15.73 9.31 19.88
N GLN A 30 -15.00 9.01 20.96
CA GLN A 30 -15.35 8.00 21.96
C GLN A 30 -15.62 6.59 21.37
N ASP A 31 -15.14 6.32 20.16
CA ASP A 31 -15.29 5.06 19.43
C ASP A 31 -14.05 4.17 19.61
N LEU A 32 -13.78 3.81 20.86
CA LEU A 32 -12.69 2.87 21.20
C LEU A 32 -13.18 1.42 21.11
N ASP A 33 -13.30 0.93 19.88
CA ASP A 33 -13.54 -0.49 19.61
C ASP A 33 -12.24 -1.32 19.77
N ILE A 34 -12.40 -2.62 20.06
CA ILE A 34 -11.31 -3.59 20.18
C ILE A 34 -10.48 -3.63 18.89
N ASN A 35 -11.12 -3.55 17.72
CA ASN A 35 -10.43 -3.52 16.42
C ASN A 35 -9.52 -2.30 16.29
N SER A 36 -9.99 -1.13 16.73
CA SER A 36 -9.22 0.11 16.74
C SER A 36 -8.01 -0.01 17.67
N ILE A 37 -8.19 -0.59 18.86
CA ILE A 37 -7.09 -0.81 19.81
C ILE A 37 -6.02 -1.73 19.22
N ILE A 38 -6.42 -2.87 18.62
CA ILE A 38 -5.49 -3.81 17.97
C ILE A 38 -4.71 -3.11 16.87
N LEU A 39 -5.39 -2.33 16.03
CA LEU A 39 -4.76 -1.61 14.92
C LEU A 39 -3.76 -0.56 15.41
N ILE A 40 -4.12 0.20 16.45
CA ILE A 40 -3.23 1.19 17.09
C ILE A 40 -1.96 0.49 17.62
N VAL A 41 -2.12 -0.61 18.36
CA VAL A 41 -0.99 -1.37 18.91
C VAL A 41 -0.09 -1.91 17.78
N ALA A 42 -0.68 -2.45 16.73
CA ALA A 42 0.06 -2.93 15.56
C ALA A 42 0.85 -1.80 14.89
N LEU A 43 0.23 -0.64 14.64
CA LEU A 43 0.88 0.52 14.03
C LEU A 43 2.08 1.01 14.87
N PHE A 44 1.93 1.10 16.18
CA PHE A 44 3.03 1.47 17.07
C PHE A 44 4.13 0.41 17.11
N ALA A 45 3.79 -0.88 17.11
CA ALA A 45 4.78 -1.96 17.09
C ALA A 45 5.60 -1.96 15.79
N PHE A 46 4.94 -1.83 14.64
CA PHE A 46 5.62 -1.73 13.34
C PHE A 46 6.46 -0.44 13.25
N GLY A 47 5.90 0.70 13.65
CA GLY A 47 6.60 1.99 13.61
C GLY A 47 7.87 1.99 14.46
N PHE A 48 7.77 1.48 15.70
CA PHE A 48 8.91 1.38 16.60
C PHE A 48 9.96 0.36 16.10
N GLY A 49 9.51 -0.79 15.60
CA GLY A 49 10.37 -1.81 15.00
C GLY A 49 11.16 -1.26 13.81
N SER A 50 10.50 -0.52 12.91
CA SER A 50 11.11 0.14 11.76
C SER A 50 12.14 1.19 12.18
N ILE A 51 11.83 2.01 13.20
CA ILE A 51 12.76 3.02 13.73
C ILE A 51 14.01 2.34 14.32
N ILE A 52 13.86 1.31 15.16
CA ILE A 52 15.00 0.57 15.71
C ILE A 52 15.85 -0.03 14.59
N ARG A 53 15.22 -0.68 13.61
CA ARG A 53 15.90 -1.29 12.47
C ARG A 53 16.72 -0.27 11.68
N SER A 54 16.16 0.91 11.46
CA SER A 54 16.81 1.98 10.70
C SER A 54 18.05 2.60 11.36
N ILE A 55 18.14 2.50 12.69
CA ILE A 55 19.26 3.00 13.51
C ILE A 55 20.34 1.93 13.68
N SER A 56 20.04 0.66 13.42
CA SER A 56 21.03 -0.42 13.43
C SER A 56 21.88 -0.43 12.17
N GLN A 57 23.20 -0.25 12.34
CA GLN A 57 24.15 -0.29 11.22
C GLN A 57 24.20 -1.68 10.56
N ARG A 58 24.06 -2.76 11.34
CA ARG A 58 24.12 -4.13 10.81
C ARG A 58 22.93 -4.42 9.92
N MET A 59 21.71 -4.14 10.42
CA MET A 59 20.48 -4.36 9.66
C MET A 59 20.42 -3.47 8.41
N ALA A 60 20.87 -2.21 8.51
CA ALA A 60 20.93 -1.33 7.34
C ALA A 60 21.96 -1.77 6.27
N LYS A 61 23.00 -2.51 6.64
CA LYS A 61 23.94 -3.12 5.68
C LYS A 61 23.34 -4.36 5.03
N GLU A 62 22.67 -5.20 5.80
CA GLU A 62 21.92 -6.37 5.30
C GLU A 62 20.85 -5.93 4.29
N ASP A 63 20.02 -4.93 4.63
CA ASP A 63 19.00 -4.37 3.74
C ASP A 63 19.58 -3.87 2.40
N LYS A 64 20.73 -3.18 2.44
CA LYS A 64 21.40 -2.69 1.24
C LYS A 64 21.97 -3.82 0.38
N LEU A 65 22.47 -4.88 1.01
CA LEU A 65 23.04 -6.02 0.30
C LEU A 65 21.93 -6.81 -0.40
N GLU A 66 20.77 -6.97 0.24
CA GLU A 66 19.58 -7.57 -0.38
C GLU A 66 19.02 -6.73 -1.54
N GLU A 67 19.00 -5.39 -1.43
CA GLU A 67 18.56 -4.49 -2.51
C GLU A 67 19.48 -4.56 -3.75
N LEU A 68 20.78 -4.82 -3.56
CA LEU A 68 21.77 -4.86 -4.64
C LEU A 68 21.88 -6.23 -5.33
N ASP A 69 21.29 -7.27 -4.76
CA ASP A 69 21.27 -8.60 -5.38
C ASP A 69 20.40 -8.58 -6.65
N GLU A 70 21.03 -8.83 -7.80
CA GLU A 70 20.39 -8.85 -9.12
C GLU A 70 19.22 -9.83 -9.18
N ARG A 71 19.33 -10.99 -8.51
CA ARG A 71 18.25 -11.98 -8.46
C ARG A 71 17.05 -11.41 -7.74
N ASN A 72 17.27 -10.77 -6.60
CA ASN A 72 16.19 -10.17 -5.81
C ASN A 72 15.56 -9.00 -6.55
N ARG A 73 16.36 -8.19 -7.26
CA ARG A 73 15.85 -7.09 -8.10
C ARG A 73 14.98 -7.60 -9.25
N LEU A 74 15.40 -8.68 -9.92
CA LEU A 74 14.60 -9.33 -10.97
C LEU A 74 13.28 -9.88 -10.41
N ILE A 75 13.34 -10.59 -9.28
CA ILE A 75 12.14 -11.11 -8.60
C ILE A 75 11.21 -9.96 -8.21
N ALA A 76 11.75 -8.86 -7.66
CA ALA A 76 10.96 -7.70 -7.26
C ALA A 76 10.27 -7.03 -8.46
N LEU A 77 10.96 -6.88 -9.60
CA LEU A 77 10.37 -6.31 -10.82
C LEU A 77 9.27 -7.21 -11.39
N LYS A 78 9.52 -8.53 -11.49
CA LYS A 78 8.52 -9.50 -11.93
C LYS A 78 7.31 -9.53 -10.99
N SER A 79 7.56 -9.53 -9.69
CA SER A 79 6.52 -9.51 -8.66
C SER A 79 5.66 -8.25 -8.75
N LYS A 80 6.28 -7.06 -8.85
CA LYS A 80 5.56 -5.79 -9.02
C LYS A 80 4.71 -5.75 -10.29
N SER A 81 5.24 -6.21 -11.43
CA SER A 81 4.49 -6.26 -12.67
C SER A 81 3.31 -7.24 -12.58
N LYS A 82 3.52 -8.43 -12.02
CA LYS A 82 2.47 -9.44 -11.86
C LYS A 82 1.42 -9.01 -10.83
N SER A 83 1.82 -8.42 -9.71
CA SER A 83 0.90 -7.93 -8.68
C SER A 83 0.06 -6.77 -9.19
N PHE A 84 0.62 -5.87 -9.99
CA PHE A 84 -0.14 -4.80 -10.63
C PHE A 84 -1.22 -5.34 -11.58
N ARG A 85 -0.86 -6.31 -12.44
CA ARG A 85 -1.83 -6.99 -13.31
C ARG A 85 -2.90 -7.73 -12.52
N LEU A 86 -2.51 -8.39 -11.43
CA LEU A 86 -3.46 -9.07 -10.55
C LEU A 86 -4.43 -8.07 -9.91
N MET A 87 -3.94 -6.93 -9.43
CA MET A 87 -4.76 -5.85 -8.87
C MET A 87 -5.75 -5.27 -9.89
N GLN A 88 -5.34 -5.09 -11.15
CA GLN A 88 -6.24 -4.69 -12.23
C GLN A 88 -7.38 -5.70 -12.41
N ILE A 89 -7.07 -7.00 -12.47
CA ILE A 89 -8.07 -8.07 -12.61
C ILE A 89 -9.02 -8.09 -11.42
N ILE A 90 -8.49 -8.03 -10.18
CA ILE A 90 -9.31 -8.02 -8.97
C ILE A 90 -10.21 -6.78 -8.96
N SER A 91 -9.67 -5.60 -9.27
CA SER A 91 -10.43 -4.36 -9.35
C SER A 91 -11.56 -4.44 -10.38
N PHE A 92 -11.30 -5.06 -11.53
CA PHE A 92 -12.29 -5.26 -12.58
C PHE A 92 -13.40 -6.24 -12.16
N MET A 93 -13.04 -7.35 -11.53
CA MET A 93 -14.01 -8.32 -11.01
C MET A 93 -14.87 -7.70 -9.91
N LEU A 94 -14.26 -6.93 -9.01
CA LEU A 94 -14.97 -6.23 -7.93
C LEU A 94 -15.90 -5.16 -8.49
N MET A 95 -15.48 -4.40 -9.51
CA MET A 95 -16.31 -3.44 -10.23
C MET A 95 -17.59 -4.11 -10.76
N ILE A 96 -17.47 -5.24 -11.46
CA ILE A 96 -18.63 -5.97 -12.00
C ILE A 96 -19.52 -6.45 -10.85
N ALA A 97 -18.95 -7.03 -9.80
CA ALA A 97 -19.70 -7.52 -8.65
C ALA A 97 -20.53 -6.39 -7.99
N LEU A 98 -19.94 -5.21 -7.80
CA LEU A 98 -20.64 -4.05 -7.24
C LEU A 98 -21.74 -3.53 -8.16
N MET A 99 -21.54 -3.51 -9.48
CA MET A 99 -22.59 -3.10 -10.41
C MET A 99 -23.78 -4.08 -10.41
N VAL A 100 -23.51 -5.39 -10.39
CA VAL A 100 -24.57 -6.42 -10.30
C VAL A 100 -25.30 -6.29 -8.97
N MET A 101 -24.57 -6.15 -7.86
CA MET A 101 -25.14 -5.98 -6.53
C MET A 101 -25.99 -4.70 -6.42
N GLY A 102 -25.55 -3.59 -7.01
CA GLY A 102 -26.31 -2.36 -7.08
C GLY A 102 -27.62 -2.51 -7.84
N LYS A 103 -27.60 -3.23 -8.97
CA LYS A 103 -28.82 -3.53 -9.74
C LYS A 103 -29.79 -4.46 -8.99
N VAL A 104 -29.28 -5.46 -8.28
CA VAL A 104 -30.09 -6.43 -7.53
C VAL A 104 -30.67 -5.82 -6.24
N SER A 105 -29.86 -5.04 -5.51
CA SER A 105 -30.27 -4.41 -4.25
C SER A 105 -31.07 -3.12 -4.43
N GLY A 106 -30.99 -2.48 -5.61
CA GLY A 106 -31.56 -1.16 -5.86
C GLY A 106 -30.83 -0.01 -5.16
N TYR A 107 -29.71 -0.28 -4.47
CA TYR A 107 -28.93 0.76 -3.80
C TYR A 107 -27.93 1.40 -4.76
N GLU A 108 -28.17 2.67 -5.09
CA GLU A 108 -27.34 3.47 -6.01
C GLU A 108 -25.89 3.61 -5.51
N GLY A 109 -25.63 3.53 -4.21
CA GLY A 109 -24.28 3.63 -3.67
C GLY A 109 -23.36 2.50 -4.16
N PHE A 110 -23.86 1.27 -4.35
CA PHE A 110 -23.06 0.18 -4.94
C PHE A 110 -22.69 0.47 -6.39
N ILE A 111 -23.59 1.09 -7.15
CA ILE A 111 -23.33 1.50 -8.53
C ILE A 111 -22.26 2.60 -8.53
N ALA A 112 -22.38 3.62 -7.66
CA ALA A 112 -21.41 4.69 -7.55
C ALA A 112 -20.00 4.16 -7.18
N MET A 113 -19.92 3.22 -6.24
CA MET A 113 -18.65 2.54 -5.89
C MET A 113 -18.09 1.74 -7.07
N GLY A 114 -18.94 1.02 -7.81
CA GLY A 114 -18.55 0.31 -9.03
C GLY A 114 -18.02 1.26 -10.10
N VAL A 115 -18.66 2.40 -10.33
CA VAL A 115 -18.19 3.43 -11.27
C VAL A 115 -16.84 4.01 -10.83
N GLY A 116 -16.65 4.24 -9.52
CA GLY A 116 -15.36 4.65 -8.97
C GLY A 116 -14.23 3.66 -9.26
N LEU A 117 -14.50 2.36 -9.10
CA LEU A 117 -13.55 1.30 -9.48
C LEU A 117 -13.31 1.24 -10.98
N ALA A 118 -14.33 1.50 -11.81
CA ALA A 118 -14.18 1.56 -13.26
C ALA A 118 -13.19 2.66 -13.67
N PHE A 119 -13.28 3.81 -13.02
CA PHE A 119 -12.35 4.91 -13.25
C PHE A 119 -10.92 4.56 -12.81
N ALA A 120 -10.76 3.97 -11.62
CA ALA A 120 -9.46 3.51 -11.14
C ALA A 120 -8.83 2.46 -12.06
N PHE A 121 -9.64 1.51 -12.55
CA PHE A 121 -9.22 0.51 -13.52
C PHE A 121 -8.79 1.16 -14.85
N ALA A 122 -9.55 2.11 -15.38
CA ALA A 122 -9.18 2.83 -16.60
C ALA A 122 -7.84 3.57 -16.45
N ILE A 123 -7.66 4.32 -15.36
CA ILE A 123 -6.37 4.98 -15.07
C ILE A 123 -5.24 3.98 -15.02
N SER A 124 -5.44 2.82 -14.38
CA SER A 124 -4.40 1.80 -14.27
C SER A 124 -4.00 1.20 -15.62
N MET A 125 -4.95 1.04 -16.55
CA MET A 125 -4.69 0.58 -17.92
C MET A 125 -3.88 1.61 -18.70
N PHE A 126 -4.28 2.88 -18.63
CA PHE A 126 -3.52 3.97 -19.27
C PHE A 126 -2.12 4.11 -18.69
N ALA A 127 -1.96 3.97 -17.38
CA ALA A 127 -0.65 3.99 -16.73
C ALA A 127 0.27 2.88 -17.27
N GLU A 128 -0.24 1.64 -17.44
CA GLU A 128 0.54 0.54 -18.04
C GLU A 128 0.95 0.86 -19.48
N ILE A 129 0.02 1.38 -20.29
CA ILE A 129 0.30 1.74 -21.70
C ILE A 129 1.34 2.86 -21.78
N PHE A 130 1.17 3.95 -21.04
CA PHE A 130 2.09 5.09 -21.08
C PHE A 130 3.48 4.73 -20.55
N THR A 131 3.56 3.94 -19.47
CA THR A 131 4.84 3.48 -18.95
C THR A 131 5.53 2.53 -19.93
N TYR A 132 4.79 1.61 -20.55
CA TYR A 132 5.31 0.74 -21.59
C TYR A 132 5.88 1.56 -22.77
N MET A 133 5.10 2.48 -23.34
CA MET A 133 5.56 3.34 -24.45
C MET A 133 6.78 4.18 -24.08
N TYR A 134 6.82 4.74 -22.88
CA TYR A 134 7.96 5.55 -22.42
C TYR A 134 9.25 4.73 -22.34
N TYR A 135 9.20 3.52 -21.78
CA TYR A 135 10.38 2.67 -21.68
C TYR A 135 10.78 2.05 -23.03
N GLU A 136 9.82 1.70 -23.88
CA GLU A 136 10.08 1.23 -25.25
C GLU A 136 10.76 2.34 -26.07
N SER A 137 10.29 3.58 -25.99
CA SER A 137 10.88 4.71 -26.74
C SER A 137 12.32 5.07 -26.35
N LYS A 138 12.77 4.60 -25.18
CA LYS A 138 14.09 4.87 -24.63
C LYS A 138 15.09 3.73 -24.86
N ASN A 139 14.62 2.62 -25.42
CA ASN A 139 15.42 1.43 -25.68
C ASN A 139 15.63 1.25 -27.18
#